data_AF-A0A2N6ICC9-F1
#
_entry.id   AF-A0A2N6ICC9-F1
#
_cell.length_a   1.000
_cell.length_b   1.000
_cell.length_c   1.000
_cell.angle_alpha   90.00
_cell.angle_beta   90.00
_cell.angle_gamma   90.00
#
_symmetry.space_group_name_H-M   'P 1'
#
loop_
_entity.id
_entity.type
_entity.pdbx_description
1 polymer ?
#
loop_
_entity_poly.entity_id
_entity_poly.type
_entity_poly.pdbx_seq_one_letter_code
_entity_poly.pdbx_strand_id
1 'polypeptide(L)' 'MSPGNVLDVVFLVGPPQRLIVQDAAGQIVGSITSRSMLQIIECIQGGRRYVAEVVSIQGGSCQVRVRLV' A
#
# COMPACT_ATOMS: atom_id res chain seq x y z
N MET A 1 11.91 -2.31 -7.53
CA MET A 1 10.47 -2.07 -7.79
C MET A 1 10.29 -1.77 -9.27
N SER A 2 9.47 -2.55 -9.96
CA SER A 2 9.15 -2.39 -11.38
C SER A 2 7.63 -2.48 -11.60
N PRO A 3 7.08 -1.97 -12.72
CA PRO A 3 5.71 -2.26 -13.11
C PRO A 3 5.39 -3.77 -13.07
N GLY A 4 4.20 -4.11 -12.59
CA GLY A 4 3.74 -5.49 -12.36
C GLY A 4 4.17 -6.10 -11.02
N ASN A 5 5.06 -5.47 -10.23
CA ASN A 5 5.31 -5.94 -8.88
C ASN A 5 4.05 -5.83 -8.02
N VAL A 6 3.83 -6.83 -7.18
CA VAL A 6 2.76 -6.84 -6.18
C VAL A 6 3.42 -6.64 -4.81
N LEU A 7 2.93 -5.65 -4.08
CA LEU A 7 3.41 -5.26 -2.76
C LEU A 7 2.29 -5.44 -1.73
N ASP A 8 2.64 -5.80 -0.50
CA ASP A 8 1.69 -5.93 0.58
C ASP A 8 1.28 -4.55 1.09
N VAL A 9 -0.03 -4.35 1.26
CA VAL A 9 -0.56 -3.10 1.84
C VAL A 9 -0.79 -3.31 3.32
N VAL A 10 -0.07 -2.53 4.12
CA VAL A 10 -0.06 -2.69 5.58
C VAL A 10 -0.46 -1.40 6.25
N PHE A 11 -1.29 -1.51 7.29
CA PHE A 11 -1.60 -0.41 8.17
C PHE A 11 -0.52 -0.30 9.25
N LEU A 12 0.21 0.82 9.28
CA LEU A 12 1.18 1.14 10.32
C LEU A 12 0.52 1.98 11.41
N VAL A 13 0.39 1.40 12.60
CA VAL A 13 -0.20 2.03 13.79
C VAL A 13 0.77 3.08 14.37
N GLY A 14 0.26 4.27 14.68
CA GLY A 14 1.01 5.35 15.34
C GLY A 14 0.51 6.75 14.93
N PRO A 15 0.96 7.84 15.58
CA PRO A 15 0.74 9.19 15.08
C PRO A 15 1.90 9.60 14.12
N PRO A 16 1.65 9.91 12.83
CA PRO A 16 0.38 9.76 12.10
C PRO A 16 0.13 8.33 11.62
N GLN A 17 -1.15 7.98 11.50
CA GLN A 17 -1.61 6.72 10.92
C GLN A 17 -1.24 6.68 9.44
N ARG A 18 -0.64 5.59 8.99
CA ARG A 18 -0.14 5.47 7.62
C ARG A 18 -0.56 4.16 7.00
N LEU A 19 -0.98 4.24 5.75
CA LEU A 19 -1.05 3.08 4.87
C LEU A 19 0.28 2.98 4.14
N ILE A 20 0.99 1.87 4.31
CA ILE A 20 2.30 1.64 3.71
C ILE A 20 2.26 0.47 2.75
N VAL A 21 3.25 0.41 1.86
CA VAL A 21 3.51 -0.75 1.02
C VAL A 21 4.83 -1.39 1.44
N GLN A 22 4.81 -2.72 1.57
CA GLN A 22 5.99 -3.53 1.83
C GLN A 22 6.30 -4.45 0.65
N ASP A 23 7.57 -4.69 0.39
CA ASP A 23 7.98 -5.75 -0.53
C ASP A 23 7.92 -7.13 0.14
N ALA A 24 8.25 -8.17 -0.63
CA ALA A 24 8.23 -9.55 -0.14
C ALA A 24 9.24 -9.83 1.00
N ALA A 25 10.21 -8.94 1.23
CA ALA A 25 11.14 -9.01 2.35
C ALA A 25 10.63 -8.23 3.59
N GLY A 26 9.43 -7.65 3.52
CA GLY A 26 8.84 -6.83 4.58
C GLY A 26 9.41 -5.41 4.63
N GLN A 27 10.23 -4.99 3.66
CA GLN A 27 10.81 -3.65 3.65
C GLN A 27 9.79 -2.62 3.20
N ILE A 28 9.71 -1.50 3.92
CA ILE A 28 8.80 -0.40 3.56
C ILE A 28 9.31 0.27 2.30
N VAL A 29 8.55 0.16 1.22
CA VAL A 29 8.88 0.76 -0.09
C VAL A 29 8.31 2.18 -0.19
N GLY A 30 7.21 2.45 0.50
CA GLY A 30 6.58 3.77 0.49
C GLY A 30 5.26 3.82 1.26
N SER A 31 4.61 4.98 1.22
CA SER A 31 3.27 5.19 1.75
C SER A 31 2.25 5.39 0.63
N ILE A 32 1.01 4.96 0.88
CA ILE A 32 -0.13 5.22 0.02
C ILE A 32 -0.90 6.40 0.58
N THR A 33 -1.09 7.43 -0.23
CA THR A 33 -2.02 8.53 0.01
C THR A 33 -3.16 8.44 -0.99
N SER A 34 -4.40 8.44 -0.50
CA SER A 34 -5.61 8.36 -1.31
C SER A 34 -6.81 8.86 -0.52
N ARG A 35 -7.86 9.32 -1.21
CA ARG A 35 -9.15 9.67 -0.58
C ARG A 35 -9.77 8.48 0.15
N SER A 36 -9.49 7.25 -0.30
CA SER A 36 -10.01 6.01 0.31
C SER A 36 -9.09 5.43 1.39
N MET A 37 -8.03 6.14 1.79
CA MET A 37 -7.02 5.61 2.73
C MET A 37 -7.62 5.15 4.05
N LEU A 38 -8.47 5.98 4.68
CA LEU A 38 -9.10 5.65 5.96
C LEU A 38 -10.00 4.42 5.85
N GLN A 39 -10.79 4.32 4.78
CA GLN A 39 -11.64 3.16 4.51
C GLN A 39 -10.80 1.88 4.36
N ILE A 40 -9.66 1.94 3.66
CA ILE A 40 -8.76 0.79 3.50
C ILE A 40 -8.14 0.40 4.85
N ILE A 41 -7.77 1.38 5.70
CA ILE A 41 -7.27 1.12 7.05
C ILE A 41 -8.33 0.38 7.89
N GLU A 42 -9.57 0.88 7.91
CA GLU A 42 -10.68 0.22 8.61
C GLU A 42 -10.90 -1.21 8.09
N CYS A 43 -10.80 -1.41 6.78
CA CYS A 43 -10.88 -2.73 6.18
C CYS A 43 -9.78 -3.68 6.68
N ILE A 44 -8.54 -3.21 6.73
CA ILE A 44 -7.40 -3.99 7.20
C ILE A 44 -7.56 -4.33 8.69
N GLN A 45 -8.00 -3.37 9.50
CA GLN A 45 -8.29 -3.61 10.92
C GLN A 45 -9.44 -4.60 11.10
N GLY A 46 -10.41 -4.64 10.18
CA GLY A 46 -11.46 -5.64 10.12
C GLY A 46 -11.03 -7.02 9.59
N GLY A 47 -9.73 -7.25 9.41
CA GLY A 47 -9.16 -8.54 8.97
C GLY A 47 -9.08 -8.74 7.46
N ARG A 48 -9.42 -7.73 6.65
CA ARG A 48 -9.24 -7.80 5.19
C ARG A 48 -7.78 -7.59 4.82
N ARG A 49 -7.34 -8.21 3.72
CA ARG A 49 -5.98 -8.05 3.19
C ARG A 49 -6.04 -7.36 1.84
N TYR A 50 -5.05 -6.51 1.59
CA TYR A 50 -4.93 -5.76 0.35
C TYR A 50 -3.51 -5.89 -0.19
N VAL A 51 -3.41 -5.83 -1.51
CA VAL A 51 -2.14 -5.73 -2.22
C VAL A 51 -2.17 -4.55 -3.17
N ALA A 52 -1.00 -4.00 -3.46
CA ALA A 52 -0.78 -2.92 -4.39
C ALA A 52 0.04 -3.43 -5.57
N GLU A 53 -0.54 -3.37 -6.77
CA GLU A 53 0.17 -3.66 -8.01
C GLU A 53 0.76 -2.38 -8.59
N VAL A 54 2.05 -2.41 -8.90
CA VAL A 54 2.75 -1.27 -9.51
C VAL A 54 2.29 -1.09 -10.96
N VAL A 55 1.64 0.02 -11.25
CA VAL A 55 1.14 0.33 -12.59
C VAL A 55 2.22 1.07 -13.40
N SER A 56 2.85 2.09 -12.78
CA SER A 56 3.89 2.87 -13.43
C SER A 56 4.79 3.57 -12.42
N ILE A 57 6.03 3.85 -12.82
CA ILE A 57 7.01 4.59 -12.03
C ILE A 57 7.44 5.80 -12.86
N GLN A 58 7.31 7.01 -12.30
CA GLN A 58 7.67 8.26 -12.96
C GLN A 58 8.44 9.16 -12.00
N GLY A 59 9.73 9.39 -12.28
CA GLY A 59 10.50 10.49 -11.67
C GLY A 59 10.47 10.57 -10.14
N GLY A 60 10.36 9.45 -9.43
CA GLY A 60 10.30 9.37 -7.96
C GLY A 60 8.91 9.17 -7.37
N SER A 61 7.85 9.27 -8.18
CA SER A 61 6.49 8.86 -7.80
C SER A 61 6.16 7.49 -8.38
N CYS A 62 5.41 6.69 -7.62
CA CYS A 62 4.91 5.41 -8.06
C CYS A 62 3.38 5.40 -8.03
N GLN A 63 2.78 5.03 -9.16
CA GLN A 63 1.35 4.78 -9.23
C GLN A 63 1.08 3.30 -9.02
N VAL A 64 0.18 2.99 -8.09
CA VAL A 64 -0.23 1.63 -7.77
C VAL A 64 -1.74 1.46 -7.90
N ARG A 65 -2.17 0.23 -8.16
CA ARG A 65 -3.56 -0.19 -8.06
C ARG A 65 -3.74 -1.07 -6.83
N VAL A 66 -4.53 -0.59 -5.87
CA VAL A 66 -4.84 -1.34 -4.66
C VAL A 66 -6.04 -2.24 -4.92
N ARG A 67 -5.96 -3.51 -4.53
CA ARG A 67 -7.04 -4.49 -4.63
C ARG A 67 -7.09 -5.42 -3.42
N LEU A 68 -8.29 -5.91 -3.11
CA LEU A 68 -8.52 -6.94 -2.10
C LEU A 68 -7.91 -8.29 -2.55
N VAL A 69 -7.48 -9.11 -1.60
CA VAL A 69 -7.04 -10.51 -1.80
C VAL A 69 -7.81 -11.49 -0.93
#